data_AF-A0A7C9AQG8-F1
#
_entry.id   AF-A0A7C9AQG8-F1
#
_cell.length_a   1.000
_cell.length_b   1.000
_cell.length_c   1.000
_cell.angle_alpha   90.00
_cell.angle_beta   90.00
_cell.angle_gamma   90.00
#
_symmetry.space_group_name_H-M   'P 1'
#
loop_
_entity.id
_entity.type
_entity.pdbx_description
1 polymer ?
#
loop_
_entity_poly.entity_id
_entity_poly.type
_entity_poly.pdbx_seq_one_letter_code
_entity_poly.pdbx_strand_id
1 'polypeptide(L)'
;ALTYRVGHHSTSDDSTKYRPVDEIEHWKMAKNPVTRFRKWIEMNGWWSDEHESEVRNRIKKEMIQAIQVAERLEKPPVSDLFTDVYDRKTRDLQEQENSLREVIKKRPNDYPSDVPL
;
A
#
# COMPACT_ATOMS: atom_id res chain seq x y z
N ALA A 1 15.87 11.32 -12.16
CA ALA A 1 15.99 12.51 -11.28
C ALA A 1 16.81 12.12 -10.06
N LEU A 2 17.70 12.99 -9.57
CA LEU A 2 18.40 12.77 -8.30
C LEU A 2 17.41 13.01 -7.14
N THR A 3 17.23 12.03 -6.25
CA THR A 3 16.28 12.07 -5.12
C THR A 3 16.79 11.27 -3.93
N TYR A 4 16.07 11.32 -2.80
CA TYR A 4 16.43 10.64 -1.56
C TYR A 4 15.24 9.93 -0.91
N ARG A 5 15.41 8.65 -0.56
CA ARG A 5 14.42 7.89 0.21
C ARG A 5 14.58 8.18 1.70
N VAL A 6 13.82 9.17 2.19
CA VAL A 6 13.84 9.56 3.60
C VAL A 6 13.44 8.40 4.52
N GLY A 7 12.43 7.61 4.13
CA GLY A 7 12.00 6.43 4.87
C GLY A 7 12.95 5.22 4.73
N HIS A 8 12.62 4.16 5.46
CA HIS A 8 13.24 2.84 5.31
C HIS A 8 12.95 2.24 3.93
N HIS A 9 13.64 1.15 3.58
CA HIS A 9 13.42 0.46 2.31
C HIS A 9 12.01 -0.12 2.21
N SER A 10 11.54 -0.71 3.29
CA SER A 10 10.23 -1.32 3.46
C SER A 10 9.88 -1.39 4.94
N THR A 11 8.71 -1.94 5.26
CA THR A 11 8.30 -2.23 6.65
C THR A 11 9.18 -3.29 7.33
N SER A 12 9.97 -4.03 6.57
CA SER A 12 10.88 -5.08 7.08
C SER A 12 12.33 -4.61 7.24
N ASP A 13 12.60 -3.34 6.98
CA ASP A 13 13.93 -2.77 6.95
C ASP A 13 14.11 -1.70 8.03
N ASP A 14 15.29 -1.69 8.67
CA ASP A 14 15.74 -0.61 9.52
C ASP A 14 16.98 0.03 8.91
N SER A 15 16.76 1.16 8.26
CA SER A 15 17.82 1.85 7.54
C SER A 15 18.84 2.56 8.41
N THR A 16 18.57 2.76 9.71
CA THR A 16 19.51 3.42 10.61
C THR A 16 20.75 2.57 10.87
N LYS A 17 20.67 1.26 10.58
CA LYS A 17 21.79 0.31 10.66
C LYS A 17 22.89 0.54 9.63
N TYR A 18 22.56 1.19 8.52
CA TYR A 18 23.49 1.33 7.38
C TYR A 18 23.46 2.71 6.73
N ARG A 19 22.68 3.66 7.26
CA ARG A 19 22.69 5.08 6.86
C ARG A 19 22.79 5.98 8.09
N PRO A 20 23.68 6.97 8.10
CA PRO A 20 23.73 7.97 9.16
C PRO A 20 22.40 8.72 9.28
N VAL A 21 21.91 8.90 10.52
CA VAL A 21 20.67 9.63 10.79
C VAL A 21 20.77 11.09 10.33
N ASP A 22 21.94 11.71 10.48
CA ASP A 22 22.18 13.10 10.06
C ASP A 22 22.02 13.30 8.56
N GLU A 23 22.42 12.31 7.76
CA GLU A 23 22.20 12.33 6.31
C GLU A 23 20.71 12.32 5.99
N ILE A 24 19.95 11.42 6.63
CA ILE A 24 18.50 11.30 6.43
C ILE A 24 17.79 12.60 6.79
N GLU A 25 18.13 13.19 7.95
CA GLU A 25 17.54 14.45 8.41
C GLU A 25 17.93 15.63 7.52
N HIS A 26 19.18 15.69 7.01
CA HIS A 26 19.58 16.71 6.03
C HIS A 26 18.66 16.70 4.81
N TRP A 27 18.43 15.53 4.22
CA TRP A 27 17.56 15.41 3.05
C TRP A 27 16.10 15.70 3.36
N LYS A 28 15.61 15.22 4.51
CA LYS A 28 14.23 15.42 4.97
C LYS A 28 13.89 16.88 5.23
N MET A 29 14.83 17.66 5.76
CA MET A 29 14.59 19.06 6.16
C MET A 29 15.03 20.05 5.08
N ALA A 30 16.23 19.91 4.53
CA ALA A 30 16.81 20.90 3.62
C ALA A 30 16.44 20.68 2.15
N LYS A 31 16.09 19.45 1.75
CA LYS A 31 15.86 19.07 0.34
C LYS A 31 14.46 18.53 0.09
N ASN A 32 13.51 18.77 0.99
CA ASN A 32 12.13 18.32 0.83
C ASN A 32 11.44 19.01 -0.36
N PRO A 33 10.94 18.26 -1.37
CA PRO A 33 10.32 18.84 -2.54
C PRO A 33 8.99 19.54 -2.22
N VAL A 34 8.21 19.01 -1.27
CA VAL A 34 6.92 19.60 -0.86
C VAL A 34 7.15 20.96 -0.20
N THR A 35 8.07 21.03 0.77
CA THR A 35 8.41 22.29 1.44
C THR A 35 8.99 23.31 0.46
N ARG A 36 9.85 22.88 -0.47
CA ARG A 36 10.45 23.76 -1.47
C ARG A 36 9.38 24.33 -2.41
N PHE A 37 8.47 23.49 -2.90
CA PHE A 37 7.40 23.93 -3.80
C PHE A 37 6.42 24.84 -3.08
N ARG A 38 6.03 24.48 -1.85
CA ARG A 38 5.16 25.27 -0.98
C ARG A 38 5.67 26.70 -0.80
N LYS A 39 6.94 26.87 -0.42
CA LYS A 39 7.55 28.21 -0.28
C LYS A 39 7.43 29.03 -1.56
N TRP A 40 7.66 28.41 -2.72
CA TRP A 40 7.57 29.09 -4.01
C TRP A 40 6.13 29.55 -4.30
N ILE A 41 5.12 28.70 -4.11
CA ILE A 41 3.72 29.08 -4.36
C ILE A 41 3.15 30.08 -3.33
N GLU A 42 3.61 30.02 -2.07
CA GLU A 42 3.28 31.02 -1.03
C GLU A 42 3.87 32.39 -1.38
N MET A 43 5.11 32.45 -1.86
CA MET A 43 5.72 33.71 -2.34
C MET A 43 4.95 34.34 -3.50
N ASN A 44 4.21 33.55 -4.28
CA ASN A 44 3.36 34.04 -5.37
C ASN A 44 1.92 34.34 -4.91
N GLY A 45 1.58 34.14 -3.63
CA GLY A 45 0.24 34.36 -3.08
C GLY A 45 -0.79 33.31 -3.52
N TRP A 46 -0.37 32.16 -4.05
CA TRP A 46 -1.26 31.09 -4.53
C TRP A 46 -1.58 30.04 -3.46
N TRP A 47 -0.96 30.13 -2.30
CA TRP A 47 -1.10 29.17 -1.21
C TRP A 47 -1.05 29.88 0.14
N SER A 48 -1.73 29.32 1.13
CA SER A 48 -1.73 29.80 2.51
C SER A 48 -1.88 28.64 3.48
N ASP A 49 -1.71 28.92 4.78
CA ASP A 49 -1.91 27.94 5.84
C ASP A 49 -3.35 27.40 5.89
N GLU A 50 -4.34 28.25 5.59
CA GLU A 50 -5.74 27.86 5.50
C GLU A 50 -5.93 26.82 4.38
N HIS A 51 -5.43 27.10 3.17
CA HIS A 51 -5.48 26.16 2.05
C HIS A 51 -4.79 24.83 2.37
N GLU A 52 -3.61 24.87 3.02
CA GLU A 52 -2.91 23.66 3.45
C GLU A 52 -3.76 22.83 4.40
N SER A 53 -4.33 23.47 5.43
CA SER A 53 -5.17 22.81 6.43
C SER A 53 -6.39 22.16 5.79
N GLU A 54 -7.09 22.89 4.92
CA GLU A 54 -8.24 22.38 4.18
C GLU A 54 -7.89 21.16 3.33
N VAL A 55 -6.82 21.23 2.54
CA VAL A 55 -6.39 20.13 1.66
C VAL A 55 -5.93 18.92 2.47
N ARG A 56 -5.16 19.11 3.55
CA ARG A 56 -4.74 18.01 4.43
C ARG A 56 -5.93 17.32 5.07
N ASN A 57 -6.89 18.08 5.59
CA ASN A 57 -8.08 17.52 6.22
C ASN A 57 -8.93 16.75 5.22
N ARG A 58 -9.12 17.31 4.02
CA ARG A 58 -9.85 16.65 2.94
C ARG A 58 -9.18 15.35 2.51
N ILE A 59 -7.87 15.37 2.20
CA ILE A 59 -7.12 14.18 1.81
C ILE A 59 -7.12 13.13 2.92
N LYS A 60 -6.97 13.53 4.19
CA LYS A 60 -7.05 12.61 5.32
C LYS A 60 -8.41 11.91 5.38
N LYS A 61 -9.49 12.66 5.15
CA LYS A 61 -10.86 12.09 5.11
C LYS A 61 -11.01 11.11 3.94
N GLU A 62 -10.57 11.49 2.75
CA GLU A 62 -10.60 10.64 1.55
C GLU A 62 -9.79 9.34 1.77
N MET A 63 -8.60 9.45 2.35
CA MET A 63 -7.75 8.30 2.68
C MET A 63 -8.42 7.34 3.68
N ILE A 64 -8.99 7.87 4.77
CA ILE A 64 -9.69 7.04 5.77
C ILE A 64 -10.90 6.35 5.13
N GLN A 65 -11.66 7.07 4.30
CA GLN A 65 -12.79 6.47 3.59
C GLN A 65 -12.35 5.37 2.63
N ALA A 66 -11.26 5.58 1.88
CA ALA A 66 -10.70 4.56 0.99
C ALA A 66 -10.26 3.30 1.75
N ILE A 67 -9.60 3.47 2.90
CA ILE A 67 -9.21 2.35 3.78
C ILE A 67 -10.46 1.60 4.27
N GLN A 68 -11.48 2.33 4.77
CA GLN A 68 -12.72 1.72 5.25
C GLN A 68 -13.47 0.95 4.16
N VAL A 69 -13.44 1.43 2.91
CA VAL A 69 -14.01 0.71 1.77
C VAL A 69 -13.20 -0.56 1.53
N ALA A 70 -11.87 -0.47 1.46
CA ALA A 70 -10.99 -1.61 1.21
C ALA A 70 -11.09 -2.69 2.29
N GLU A 71 -11.16 -2.32 3.57
CA GLU A 71 -11.27 -3.25 4.71
C GLU A 71 -12.59 -4.02 4.75
N ARG A 72 -13.63 -3.52 4.08
CA ARG A 72 -14.94 -4.18 3.99
C ARG A 72 -15.07 -5.12 2.80
N LEU A 73 -14.10 -5.08 1.87
CA LEU A 73 -14.11 -6.02 0.75
C LEU A 73 -13.79 -7.41 1.26
N GLU A 74 -14.55 -8.40 0.77
CA GLU A 74 -14.21 -9.80 1.00
C GLU A 74 -12.84 -10.11 0.41
N LYS A 75 -12.14 -11.05 1.04
CA LYS A 75 -10.90 -11.56 0.46
C LYS A 75 -11.20 -12.23 -0.90
N PRO A 76 -10.25 -12.19 -1.85
CA PRO A 76 -10.38 -12.96 -3.09
C PRO A 76 -10.63 -14.44 -2.79
N PRO A 77 -11.47 -15.12 -3.59
CA PRO A 77 -11.72 -16.55 -3.42
C PRO A 77 -10.43 -17.37 -3.63
N VAL A 78 -10.38 -18.56 -3.03
CA VAL A 78 -9.26 -19.51 -3.20
C VAL A 78 -9.05 -19.87 -4.67
N SER A 79 -10.10 -19.86 -5.50
CA SER A 79 -10.00 -20.12 -6.93
C SER A 79 -9.09 -19.15 -7.68
N ASP A 80 -8.94 -17.91 -7.20
CA ASP A 80 -8.11 -16.88 -7.83
C ASP A 80 -6.62 -17.22 -7.77
N LEU A 81 -6.21 -18.11 -6.86
CA LEU A 81 -4.85 -18.66 -6.81
C LEU A 81 -4.47 -19.40 -8.12
N PHE A 82 -5.46 -19.89 -8.86
CA PHE A 82 -5.27 -20.73 -10.05
C PHE A 82 -5.65 -20.03 -11.37
N THR A 83 -6.12 -18.78 -11.30
CA THR A 83 -6.41 -17.95 -12.48
C THR A 83 -5.23 -17.02 -12.79
N ASP A 84 -5.24 -16.38 -13.96
CA ASP A 84 -4.22 -15.43 -14.44
C ASP A 84 -2.77 -15.96 -14.54
N VAL A 85 -2.54 -17.26 -14.30
CA VAL A 85 -1.25 -17.94 -14.56
C VAL A 85 -1.00 -18.10 -16.07
N TYR A 86 -2.06 -18.40 -16.82
CA TYR A 86 -2.08 -18.51 -18.29
C TYR A 86 -3.38 -17.86 -18.80
N ASP A 87 -3.44 -17.54 -20.10
CA ASP A 87 -4.68 -17.04 -20.75
C ASP A 87 -5.88 -17.96 -20.50
N ARG A 88 -5.64 -19.27 -20.46
CA ARG A 88 -6.64 -20.27 -20.08
C ARG A 88 -6.08 -21.18 -19.00
N LYS A 89 -6.88 -21.40 -17.95
CA LYS A 89 -6.57 -22.36 -16.89
C LYS A 89 -6.32 -23.74 -17.51
N THR A 90 -5.13 -24.28 -17.27
CA THR A 90 -4.74 -25.60 -17.78
C THR A 90 -5.49 -26.69 -17.00
N ARG A 91 -5.54 -27.90 -17.56
CA ARG A 91 -6.15 -29.05 -16.88
C ARG A 91 -5.51 -29.30 -15.51
N ASP A 92 -4.19 -29.24 -15.43
CA ASP A 92 -3.46 -29.51 -14.19
C ASP A 92 -3.77 -28.46 -13.11
N LEU A 93 -3.93 -27.18 -13.48
CA LEU A 93 -4.37 -26.14 -12.54
C LEU A 93 -5.82 -26.35 -12.08
N GLN A 94 -6.70 -26.83 -12.96
CA GLN A 94 -8.08 -27.18 -12.58
C GLN A 94 -8.12 -28.36 -11.60
N GLU A 95 -7.28 -29.37 -11.79
CA GLU A 95 -7.16 -30.51 -10.88
C GLU A 95 -6.58 -30.09 -9.52
N GLN A 96 -5.58 -29.21 -9.50
CA GLN A 96 -5.00 -28.67 -8.26
C GLN A 96 -6.01 -27.82 -7.48
N GLU A 97 -6.76 -26.95 -8.16
CA GLU A 97 -7.84 -26.18 -7.55
C GLU A 97 -8.88 -27.09 -6.90
N ASN A 98 -9.37 -28.08 -7.65
CA ASN A 98 -10.36 -29.03 -7.14
C ASN A 98 -9.85 -29.78 -5.92
N SER A 99 -8.58 -30.23 -5.95
CA SER A 99 -7.94 -30.90 -4.82
C SER A 99 -7.92 -30.00 -3.57
N LEU A 100 -7.51 -28.74 -3.69
CA LEU A 100 -7.48 -27.80 -2.56
C LEU A 100 -8.88 -27.53 -1.99
N ARG A 101 -9.87 -27.29 -2.85
CA ARG A 101 -11.26 -27.05 -2.42
C ARG A 101 -11.83 -28.24 -1.64
N GLU A 102 -11.53 -29.47 -2.07
CA GLU A 102 -11.96 -30.67 -1.35
C GLU A 102 -11.26 -30.85 0.00
N VAL A 103 -9.98 -30.46 0.12
CA VAL A 103 -9.28 -30.48 1.41
C VAL A 103 -9.89 -29.45 2.37
N ILE A 104 -10.17 -28.23 1.91
CA ILE A 104 -10.78 -27.19 2.75
C ILE A 104 -12.17 -27.63 3.22
N LYS A 105 -13.00 -28.20 2.34
CA LYS A 105 -14.33 -28.73 2.72
C LYS A 105 -14.24 -29.85 3.77
N LYS A 106 -13.21 -30.71 3.70
CA LYS A 106 -13.00 -31.79 4.67
C LYS A 106 -12.46 -31.30 6.01
N ARG A 107 -11.75 -30.17 6.02
CA ARG A 107 -11.07 -29.62 7.21
C ARG A 107 -11.29 -28.11 7.36
N PRO A 108 -12.54 -27.62 7.45
CA PRO A 108 -12.82 -26.19 7.43
C PRO A 108 -12.17 -25.42 8.60
N ASN A 109 -11.96 -26.09 9.74
CA ASN A 109 -11.34 -25.48 10.92
C ASN A 109 -9.83 -25.23 10.77
N ASP A 110 -9.18 -25.85 9.77
CA ASP A 110 -7.75 -25.64 9.50
C ASP A 110 -7.50 -24.43 8.59
N TYR A 111 -8.55 -23.80 8.05
CA TYR A 111 -8.48 -22.71 7.07
C TYR A 111 -9.25 -21.46 7.55
N PRO A 112 -8.86 -20.25 7.07
CA PRO A 112 -9.58 -19.03 7.39
C PRO A 112 -11.02 -19.08 6.85
N SER A 113 -11.99 -18.77 7.71
CA SER A 113 -13.41 -18.74 7.34
C SER A 113 -13.81 -17.51 6.52
N ASP A 114 -12.93 -16.51 6.43
CA ASP A 114 -13.16 -15.24 5.72
C ASP A 114 -12.61 -15.24 4.29
N VAL A 115 -12.22 -16.40 3.76
CA VAL A 115 -11.78 -16.59 2.37
C VAL A 115 -12.80 -17.45 1.63
N PRO A 116 -13.48 -16.92 0.59
CA PRO A 116 -14.44 -17.69 -0.21
C PRO A 116 -13.78 -18.85 -0.97
N LEU A 117 -14.55 -19.90 -1.28
CA LEU A 117 -14.07 -21.13 -1.94
C LEU A 117 -14.25 -21.18 -3.45
#